data_AF-A0A2U3N9Q8-F1
#
_entry.id   AF-A0A2U3N9Q8-F1
#
_cell.length_a   1.000
_cell.length_b   1.000
_cell.length_c   1.000
_cell.angle_alpha   90.00
_cell.angle_beta   90.00
_cell.angle_gamma   90.00
#
_symmetry.space_group_name_H-M   'P 1'
#
loop_
_entity.id
_entity.type
_entity.pdbx_description
1 polymer ?
#
loop_
_entity_poly.entity_id
_entity_poly.type
_entity_poly.pdbx_seq_one_letter_code
_entity_poly.pdbx_strand_id
1 'polypeptide(L)'
;MFDEHQSALIERIAELERVKSAAAADQARLAVALDTARRAAEAAAGVPAAQRGRGVASEVALARRDSPARGGRHLGFAKALVHEMPHTLAALECGALSEWRATLIVRESACLNVEDRRRLDAELCADPAGLDGMGDARVAAAAKAIAYRLDPHAVVDRAAKAENERAVTIRPAPDTMTYVTALLPVAQGVSVYAALRREADTCADGRSRGQVMADTLVERVTGRDAAVPMPIAVNLVLTDETLLGGADAPADIAGYGPIPAAVARAMVADSVGDRRSLATLRRLYAHPAAGALVAMESRARLFPRGLARFIALRDQRCRTPYCDAPIRHRDHAQPWADGGPTTADNGLGCCERCNYAKQAAGWRVRTQVDENHTHTAEFTTPTGHTYRSGAPPRAPAITVSEVELRIGVALARHAA
;
A
#
# COMPACT_ATOMS: atom_id res chain seq x y z
N MET A 1 -32.34 -7.44 22.59
CA MET A 1 -33.16 -6.26 22.26
C MET A 1 -32.34 -4.96 22.15
N PHE A 2 -31.06 -4.96 22.55
CA PHE A 2 -30.09 -3.97 22.04
C PHE A 2 -29.57 -4.48 20.68
N ASP A 3 -30.21 -4.14 19.56
CA ASP A 3 -29.66 -4.57 18.26
C ASP A 3 -30.18 -3.77 17.05
N GLU A 4 -31.50 -3.62 16.91
CA GLU A 4 -32.10 -3.11 15.67
C GLU A 4 -31.80 -1.61 15.42
N HIS A 5 -31.85 -0.78 16.47
CA HIS A 5 -31.52 0.64 16.34
C HIS A 5 -30.04 0.89 16.01
N GLN A 6 -29.13 0.11 16.60
CA GLN A 6 -27.69 0.24 16.32
C GLN A 6 -27.34 -0.25 14.92
N SER A 7 -27.96 -1.36 14.47
CA SER A 7 -27.87 -1.84 13.09
C SER A 7 -28.34 -0.77 12.10
N ALA A 8 -29.53 -0.19 12.32
CA ALA A 8 -30.07 0.86 11.47
C ALA A 8 -29.16 2.09 11.38
N LEU A 9 -28.49 2.48 12.47
CA LEU A 9 -27.51 3.57 12.46
C LEU A 9 -26.28 3.24 11.58
N ILE A 10 -25.75 2.03 11.67
CA ILE A 10 -24.59 1.59 10.88
C ILE A 10 -24.96 1.48 9.40
N GLU A 11 -26.13 0.91 9.09
CA GLU A 11 -26.67 0.84 7.73
C GLU A 11 -26.83 2.22 7.12
N ARG A 12 -27.36 3.18 7.89
CA ARG A 12 -27.50 4.56 7.43
C ARG A 12 -26.14 5.23 7.18
N ILE A 13 -25.14 4.98 8.02
CA ILE A 13 -23.77 5.47 7.78
C ILE A 13 -23.21 4.87 6.49
N ALA A 14 -23.37 3.56 6.25
CA ALA A 14 -22.89 2.90 5.05
C ALA A 14 -23.61 3.39 3.77
N GLU A 15 -24.91 3.67 3.86
CA GLU A 15 -25.67 4.30 2.78
C GLU A 15 -25.15 5.70 2.46
N LEU A 16 -24.94 6.53 3.48
CA LEU A 16 -24.39 7.88 3.32
C LEU A 16 -22.97 7.87 2.72
N GLU A 17 -22.15 6.87 3.07
CA GLU A 17 -20.82 6.72 2.45
C GLU A 17 -20.93 6.39 0.97
N ARG A 18 -21.86 5.49 0.57
CA ARG A 18 -22.13 5.22 -0.85
C ARG A 18 -22.62 6.46 -1.59
N VAL A 19 -23.48 7.27 -0.97
CA VAL A 19 -23.93 8.55 -1.53
C VAL A 19 -22.77 9.53 -1.70
N LYS A 20 -21.84 9.61 -0.73
CA LYS A 20 -20.63 10.43 -0.87
C LYS A 20 -19.75 9.98 -2.03
N SER A 21 -19.56 8.67 -2.19
CA SER A 21 -18.79 8.11 -3.30
C SER A 21 -19.44 8.39 -4.66
N ALA A 22 -20.74 8.17 -4.80
CA ALA A 22 -21.50 8.50 -6.00
C ALA A 22 -21.43 10.01 -6.33
N ALA A 23 -21.62 10.87 -5.32
CA ALA A 23 -21.50 12.31 -5.50
C ALA A 23 -20.08 12.74 -5.92
N ALA A 24 -19.04 12.05 -5.43
CA ALA A 24 -17.67 12.30 -5.85
C ALA A 24 -17.41 11.88 -7.31
N ALA A 25 -17.99 10.75 -7.76
CA ALA A 25 -17.96 10.35 -9.17
C ALA A 25 -18.65 11.39 -10.07
N ASP A 26 -19.82 11.88 -9.66
CA ASP A 26 -20.54 12.95 -10.37
C ASP A 26 -19.74 14.26 -10.40
N GLN A 27 -19.11 14.64 -9.29
CA GLN A 27 -18.21 15.80 -9.24
C GLN A 27 -17.05 15.66 -10.24
N ALA A 28 -16.49 14.45 -10.41
CA ALA A 28 -15.45 14.19 -11.40
C ALA A 28 -15.99 14.37 -12.84
N ARG A 29 -17.16 13.78 -13.15
CA ARG A 29 -17.81 13.94 -14.46
C ARG A 29 -18.11 15.41 -14.78
N LEU A 30 -18.68 16.14 -13.82
CA LEU A 30 -19.00 17.56 -13.95
C LEU A 30 -17.75 18.45 -14.10
N ALA A 31 -16.67 18.16 -13.38
CA ALA A 31 -15.42 18.90 -13.52
C ALA A 31 -14.83 18.76 -14.94
N VAL A 32 -14.90 17.56 -15.53
CA VAL A 32 -14.47 17.33 -16.92
C VAL A 32 -15.41 17.99 -17.92
N ALA A 33 -16.72 17.90 -17.70
CA ALA A 33 -17.71 18.57 -18.55
C ALA A 33 -17.52 20.09 -18.54
N LEU A 34 -17.25 20.69 -17.37
CA LEU A 34 -16.94 22.11 -17.22
C LEU A 34 -15.66 22.52 -17.97
N ASP A 35 -14.55 21.77 -17.82
CA ASP A 35 -13.30 22.05 -18.55
C ASP A 35 -13.51 21.94 -20.06
N THR A 36 -14.27 20.93 -20.51
CA THR A 36 -14.59 20.73 -21.93
C THR A 36 -15.42 21.89 -22.48
N ALA A 37 -16.49 22.27 -21.79
CA ALA A 37 -17.36 23.38 -22.19
C ALA A 37 -16.61 24.71 -22.19
N ARG A 38 -15.77 24.98 -21.18
CA ARG A 38 -14.95 26.20 -21.11
C ARG A 38 -13.99 26.27 -22.28
N ARG A 39 -13.25 25.20 -22.56
CA ARG A 39 -12.29 25.15 -23.67
C ARG A 39 -12.97 25.34 -25.02
N ALA A 40 -14.16 24.77 -25.22
CA ALA A 40 -14.95 24.94 -26.43
C ALA A 40 -15.40 26.41 -26.61
N ALA A 41 -15.92 27.03 -25.55
CA ALA A 41 -16.34 28.42 -25.58
C ALA A 41 -15.16 29.38 -25.85
N GLU A 42 -14.02 29.16 -25.19
CA GLU A 42 -12.80 29.94 -25.41
C GLU A 42 -12.23 29.74 -26.82
N ALA A 43 -12.32 28.53 -27.37
CA ALA A 43 -11.95 28.27 -28.76
C ALA A 43 -12.83 29.05 -29.74
N ALA A 44 -14.15 29.06 -29.52
CA ALA A 44 -15.09 29.84 -30.33
C ALA A 44 -14.86 31.35 -30.21
N ALA A 45 -14.39 31.82 -29.05
CA ALA A 45 -14.02 33.21 -28.80
C ALA A 45 -12.61 33.58 -29.32
N GLY A 46 -11.90 32.66 -30.00
CA GLY A 46 -10.57 32.93 -30.57
C GLY A 46 -9.42 32.95 -29.55
N VAL A 47 -9.62 32.49 -28.32
CA VAL A 47 -8.56 32.41 -27.30
C VAL A 47 -7.48 31.42 -27.78
N PRO A 48 -6.17 31.75 -27.68
CA PRO A 48 -5.10 30.84 -28.07
C PRO A 48 -5.14 29.51 -27.29
N ALA A 49 -4.87 28.38 -27.95
CA ALA A 49 -4.97 27.05 -27.35
C ALA A 49 -4.21 26.89 -26.01
N ALA A 50 -3.03 27.50 -25.88
CA ALA A 50 -2.21 27.49 -24.67
C ALA A 50 -2.82 28.26 -23.47
N GLN A 51 -3.82 29.11 -23.71
CA GLN A 51 -4.49 29.90 -22.68
C GLN A 51 -5.87 29.31 -22.30
N ARG A 52 -6.35 28.30 -23.03
CA ARG A 52 -7.67 27.70 -22.78
C ARG A 52 -7.69 26.85 -21.51
N GLY A 53 -8.80 26.93 -20.77
CA GLY A 53 -9.04 26.23 -19.51
C GLY A 53 -8.28 26.80 -18.32
N ARG A 54 -7.65 27.98 -18.46
CA ARG A 54 -7.00 28.67 -17.33
C ARG A 54 -8.06 29.04 -16.30
N GLY A 55 -7.81 28.74 -15.02
CA GLY A 55 -8.71 29.07 -13.91
C GLY A 55 -9.79 28.03 -13.60
N VAL A 56 -10.15 27.13 -14.54
CA VAL A 56 -11.18 26.10 -14.32
C VAL A 56 -10.89 25.24 -13.08
N ALA A 57 -9.63 24.83 -12.91
CA ALA A 57 -9.21 24.08 -11.74
C ALA A 57 -9.48 24.82 -10.42
N SER A 58 -9.29 26.14 -10.40
CA SER A 58 -9.57 26.98 -9.24
C SER A 58 -11.09 27.13 -9.00
N GLU A 59 -11.90 27.27 -10.05
CA GLU A 59 -13.37 27.26 -9.94
C GLU A 59 -13.87 25.96 -9.32
N VAL A 60 -13.35 24.80 -9.77
CA VAL A 60 -13.67 23.49 -9.22
C VAL A 60 -13.29 23.40 -7.74
N ALA A 61 -12.09 23.86 -7.35
CA ALA A 61 -11.68 23.88 -5.94
C ALA A 61 -12.62 24.73 -5.07
N LEU A 62 -12.97 25.94 -5.53
CA LEU A 62 -13.86 26.85 -4.80
C LEU A 62 -15.26 26.24 -4.62
N ALA A 63 -15.82 25.63 -5.67
CA ALA A 63 -17.10 24.92 -5.59
C ALA A 63 -17.06 23.76 -4.57
N ARG A 64 -15.92 23.08 -4.47
CA ARG A 64 -15.66 22.02 -3.48
C ARG A 64 -15.26 22.53 -2.09
N ARG A 65 -15.22 23.85 -1.88
CA ARG A 65 -14.77 24.52 -0.64
C ARG A 65 -13.33 24.17 -0.25
N ASP A 66 -12.48 23.98 -1.25
CA ASP A 66 -11.05 23.72 -1.11
C ASP A 66 -10.22 24.91 -1.60
N SER A 67 -8.94 24.95 -1.20
CA SER A 67 -8.04 26.01 -1.67
C SER A 67 -7.80 25.91 -3.19
N PRO A 68 -7.66 27.04 -3.92
CA PRO A 68 -7.38 27.03 -5.35
C PRO A 68 -6.15 26.20 -5.75
N ALA A 69 -5.16 26.11 -4.85
CA ALA A 69 -3.97 25.27 -5.04
C ALA A 69 -4.28 23.77 -5.12
N ARG A 70 -5.37 23.30 -4.51
CA ARG A 70 -5.84 21.90 -4.63
C ARG A 70 -6.59 21.63 -5.94
N GLY A 71 -7.03 22.68 -6.63
CA GLY A 71 -7.85 22.57 -7.84
C GLY A 71 -7.23 21.74 -8.95
N GLY A 72 -5.92 21.88 -9.17
CA GLY A 72 -5.21 21.09 -10.17
C GLY A 72 -5.26 19.59 -9.87
N ARG A 73 -5.25 19.21 -8.59
CA ARG A 73 -5.38 17.80 -8.17
C ARG A 73 -6.78 17.27 -8.45
N HIS A 74 -7.81 18.05 -8.12
CA HIS A 74 -9.22 17.67 -8.37
C HIS A 74 -9.50 17.51 -9.86
N LEU A 75 -9.08 18.48 -10.69
CA LEU A 75 -9.31 18.42 -12.12
C LEU A 75 -8.46 17.34 -12.81
N GLY A 76 -7.22 17.14 -12.36
CA GLY A 76 -6.36 16.05 -12.85
C GLY A 76 -6.91 14.67 -12.50
N PHE A 77 -7.35 14.49 -11.25
CA PHE A 77 -8.05 13.29 -10.79
C PHE A 77 -9.30 13.00 -11.63
N ALA A 78 -10.14 14.02 -11.84
CA ALA A 78 -11.36 13.90 -12.61
C ALA A 78 -11.09 13.48 -14.07
N LYS A 79 -10.10 14.10 -14.72
CA LYS A 79 -9.70 13.75 -16.09
C LYS A 79 -9.18 12.32 -16.22
N ALA A 80 -8.35 11.88 -15.28
CA ALA A 80 -7.85 10.51 -15.26
C ALA A 80 -9.00 9.50 -15.14
N LEU A 81 -9.94 9.71 -14.22
CA LEU A 81 -11.10 8.84 -14.06
C LEU A 81 -11.98 8.80 -15.32
N VAL A 82 -12.36 9.95 -15.86
CA VAL A 82 -13.35 10.03 -16.94
C VAL A 82 -12.78 9.58 -18.28
N HIS A 83 -11.51 9.83 -18.58
CA HIS A 83 -10.93 9.55 -19.91
C HIS A 83 -10.11 8.27 -19.96
N GLU A 84 -9.59 7.80 -18.83
CA GLU A 84 -8.54 6.79 -18.79
C GLU A 84 -8.83 5.63 -17.83
N MET A 85 -9.70 5.80 -16.83
CA MET A 85 -9.95 4.81 -15.77
C MET A 85 -11.44 4.56 -15.51
N PRO A 86 -12.19 4.04 -16.50
CA PRO A 86 -13.64 3.84 -16.39
C PRO A 86 -14.07 2.84 -15.31
N HIS A 87 -13.28 1.80 -15.00
CA HIS A 87 -13.60 0.82 -13.97
C HIS A 87 -13.45 1.42 -12.57
N THR A 88 -12.41 2.21 -12.32
CA THR A 88 -12.23 2.98 -11.07
C THR A 88 -13.37 3.98 -10.90
N LEU A 89 -13.79 4.66 -11.97
CA LEU A 89 -14.93 5.57 -11.93
C LEU A 89 -16.23 4.83 -11.59
N ALA A 90 -16.49 3.67 -12.21
CA ALA A 90 -17.66 2.86 -11.92
C ALA A 90 -17.65 2.32 -10.48
N ALA A 91 -16.49 1.91 -9.96
CA ALA A 91 -16.34 1.46 -8.58
C ALA A 91 -16.54 2.61 -7.56
N LEU A 92 -16.16 3.83 -7.91
CA LEU A 92 -16.49 5.02 -7.12
C LEU A 92 -17.99 5.33 -7.18
N GLU A 93 -18.60 5.24 -8.36
CA GLU A 93 -20.03 5.53 -8.56
C GLU A 93 -20.94 4.56 -7.79
N CYS A 94 -20.62 3.26 -7.77
CA CYS A 94 -21.40 2.27 -7.01
C CYS A 94 -21.04 2.23 -5.50
N GLY A 95 -20.03 3.00 -5.08
CA GLY A 95 -19.58 3.08 -3.69
C GLY A 95 -18.70 1.92 -3.21
N ALA A 96 -18.18 1.09 -4.11
CA ALA A 96 -17.15 0.10 -3.79
C ALA A 96 -15.81 0.77 -3.43
N LEU A 97 -15.55 1.96 -3.97
CA LEU A 97 -14.44 2.84 -3.58
C LEU A 97 -14.96 4.12 -2.92
N SER A 98 -14.18 4.63 -1.97
CA SER A 98 -14.27 6.03 -1.56
C SER A 98 -13.45 6.92 -2.50
N GLU A 99 -13.76 8.21 -2.54
CA GLU A 99 -12.99 9.18 -3.35
C GLU A 99 -11.49 9.15 -3.02
N TRP A 100 -11.16 8.97 -1.73
CA TRP A 100 -9.77 8.88 -1.29
C TRP A 100 -9.06 7.65 -1.87
N ARG A 101 -9.72 6.47 -1.88
CA ARG A 101 -9.13 5.26 -2.46
C ARG A 101 -8.98 5.37 -3.98
N ALA A 102 -9.96 5.93 -4.68
CA ALA A 102 -9.83 6.24 -6.10
C ALA A 102 -8.64 7.20 -6.36
N THR A 103 -8.44 8.20 -5.47
CA THR A 103 -7.29 9.12 -5.55
C THR A 103 -5.96 8.38 -5.40
N LEU A 104 -5.88 7.38 -4.51
CA LEU A 104 -4.67 6.55 -4.37
C LEU A 104 -4.36 5.79 -5.66
N ILE A 105 -5.37 5.17 -6.29
CA ILE A 105 -5.20 4.42 -7.54
C ILE A 105 -4.69 5.35 -8.66
N VAL A 106 -5.34 6.50 -8.86
CA VAL A 106 -4.92 7.51 -9.85
C VAL A 106 -3.51 8.03 -9.57
N ARG A 107 -3.14 8.21 -8.30
CA ARG A 107 -1.80 8.65 -7.91
C ARG A 107 -0.73 7.63 -8.30
N GLU A 108 -0.96 6.35 -8.01
CA GLU A 108 0.02 5.29 -8.32
C GLU A 108 0.14 5.05 -9.84
N SER A 109 -0.94 5.26 -10.60
CA SER A 109 -0.92 5.13 -12.07
C SER A 109 -0.37 6.35 -12.81
N ALA A 110 -0.02 7.44 -12.10
CA ALA A 110 0.37 8.72 -12.71
C ALA A 110 1.62 8.66 -13.61
N CYS A 111 2.48 7.65 -13.43
CA CYS A 111 3.67 7.44 -14.26
C CYS A 111 3.39 6.65 -15.56
N LEU A 112 2.27 5.95 -15.63
CA LEU A 112 1.91 5.12 -16.77
C LEU A 112 1.42 5.97 -17.94
N ASN A 113 1.65 5.48 -19.16
CA ASN A 113 0.95 5.97 -20.34
C ASN A 113 -0.55 5.61 -20.26
N VAL A 114 -1.36 6.16 -21.17
CA VAL A 114 -2.83 5.98 -21.16
C VAL A 114 -3.24 4.51 -21.32
N GLU A 115 -2.52 3.74 -22.13
CA GLU A 115 -2.83 2.34 -22.39
C GLU A 115 -2.57 1.47 -21.16
N ASP A 116 -1.40 1.61 -20.53
CA ASP A 116 -1.07 0.89 -19.30
C ASP A 116 -1.91 1.35 -18.12
N ARG A 117 -2.31 2.63 -18.07
CA ARG A 117 -3.27 3.10 -17.07
C ARG A 117 -4.63 2.42 -17.20
N ARG A 118 -5.12 2.20 -18.42
CA ARG A 118 -6.34 1.42 -18.69
C ARG A 118 -6.20 -0.05 -18.32
N ARG A 119 -5.04 -0.64 -18.56
CA ARG A 119 -4.75 -2.03 -18.14
C ARG A 119 -4.75 -2.16 -16.62
N LEU A 120 -4.13 -1.21 -15.91
CA LEU A 120 -4.17 -1.14 -14.45
C LEU A 120 -5.60 -0.99 -13.94
N ASP A 121 -6.37 -0.08 -14.54
CA ASP A 121 -7.77 0.15 -14.19
C ASP A 121 -8.62 -1.11 -14.32
N ALA A 122 -8.51 -1.81 -15.44
CA ALA A 122 -9.23 -3.06 -15.68
C ALA A 122 -8.79 -4.16 -14.70
N GLU A 123 -7.48 -4.36 -14.51
CA GLU A 123 -6.98 -5.42 -13.64
C GLU A 123 -7.38 -5.22 -12.18
N LEU A 124 -7.35 -3.98 -11.67
CA LEU A 124 -7.62 -3.70 -10.27
C LEU A 124 -9.11 -3.50 -9.95
N CYS A 125 -9.87 -2.90 -10.88
CA CYS A 125 -11.21 -2.39 -10.58
C CYS A 125 -12.33 -2.96 -11.46
N ALA A 126 -12.05 -3.85 -12.43
CA ALA A 126 -13.11 -4.44 -13.25
C ALA A 126 -14.09 -5.30 -12.43
N ASP A 127 -13.60 -5.97 -11.39
CA ASP A 127 -14.45 -6.65 -10.40
C ASP A 127 -14.45 -5.88 -9.06
N PRO A 128 -15.54 -5.14 -8.75
CA PRO A 128 -15.66 -4.42 -7.48
C PRO A 128 -15.59 -5.33 -6.25
N ALA A 129 -15.93 -6.63 -6.36
CA ALA A 129 -15.87 -7.55 -5.23
C ALA A 129 -14.42 -7.79 -4.77
N GLY A 130 -13.44 -7.70 -5.69
CA GLY A 130 -12.03 -7.80 -5.36
C GLY A 130 -11.52 -6.67 -4.45
N LEU A 131 -12.25 -5.56 -4.35
CA LEU A 131 -11.90 -4.40 -3.51
C LEU A 131 -12.48 -4.50 -2.09
N ASP A 132 -13.42 -5.42 -1.85
CA ASP A 132 -14.09 -5.56 -0.57
C ASP A 132 -13.08 -5.94 0.53
N GLY A 133 -13.19 -5.27 1.68
CA GLY A 133 -12.28 -5.48 2.81
C GLY A 133 -10.86 -4.90 2.65
N MET A 134 -10.49 -4.35 1.49
CA MET A 134 -9.16 -3.74 1.30
C MET A 134 -9.05 -2.41 2.05
N GLY A 135 -7.99 -2.25 2.85
CA GLY A 135 -7.59 -0.95 3.41
C GLY A 135 -6.93 -0.04 2.35
N ASP A 136 -6.76 1.24 2.70
CA ASP A 136 -6.15 2.26 1.84
C ASP A 136 -4.72 1.88 1.42
N ALA A 137 -3.92 1.35 2.36
CA ALA A 137 -2.55 0.94 2.08
C ALA A 137 -2.51 -0.28 1.14
N ARG A 138 -3.47 -1.20 1.28
CA ARG A 138 -3.57 -2.37 0.40
C ARG A 138 -3.99 -1.96 -1.01
N VAL A 139 -4.96 -1.06 -1.16
CA VAL A 139 -5.36 -0.50 -2.46
C VAL A 139 -4.17 0.19 -3.14
N ALA A 140 -3.44 1.04 -2.40
CA ALA A 140 -2.25 1.70 -2.93
C ALA A 140 -1.15 0.70 -3.33
N ALA A 141 -0.88 -0.31 -2.49
CA ALA A 141 0.12 -1.34 -2.78
C ALA A 141 -0.26 -2.18 -4.01
N ALA A 142 -1.53 -2.55 -4.18
CA ALA A 142 -2.02 -3.30 -5.34
C ALA A 142 -1.87 -2.48 -6.63
N ALA A 143 -2.34 -1.23 -6.65
CA ALA A 143 -2.16 -0.33 -7.79
C ALA A 143 -0.67 -0.13 -8.13
N LYS A 144 0.16 0.07 -7.11
CA LYS A 144 1.61 0.24 -7.26
C LYS A 144 2.28 -1.01 -7.84
N ALA A 145 1.92 -2.21 -7.39
CA ALA A 145 2.45 -3.47 -7.91
C ALA A 145 2.10 -3.70 -9.38
N ILE A 146 0.86 -3.39 -9.78
CA ILE A 146 0.42 -3.48 -11.18
C ILE A 146 1.19 -2.46 -12.04
N ALA A 147 1.30 -1.21 -11.59
CA ALA A 147 2.06 -0.18 -12.29
C ALA A 147 3.52 -0.59 -12.49
N TYR A 148 4.14 -1.20 -11.47
CA TYR A 148 5.53 -1.66 -11.54
C TYR A 148 5.76 -2.76 -12.55
N ARG A 149 4.76 -3.64 -12.74
CA ARG A 149 4.83 -4.72 -13.73
C ARG A 149 4.56 -4.22 -15.15
N LEU A 150 3.69 -3.22 -15.31
CA LEU A 150 3.32 -2.67 -16.62
C LEU A 150 4.42 -1.78 -17.22
N ASP A 151 5.06 -0.95 -16.39
CA ASP A 151 6.17 -0.10 -16.84
C ASP A 151 7.33 -0.11 -15.82
N PRO A 152 8.21 -1.14 -15.89
CA PRO A 152 9.38 -1.22 -15.03
C PRO A 152 10.34 -0.04 -15.22
N HIS A 153 10.45 0.51 -16.44
CA HIS A 153 11.42 1.56 -16.77
C HIS A 153 11.04 2.93 -16.21
N ALA A 154 9.80 3.40 -16.43
CA ALA A 154 9.36 4.68 -15.89
C ALA A 154 9.39 4.72 -14.35
N VAL A 155 9.24 3.55 -13.73
CA VAL A 155 9.31 3.38 -12.28
C VAL A 155 10.75 3.42 -11.76
N VAL A 156 11.70 2.79 -12.47
CA VAL A 156 13.13 2.85 -12.13
C VAL A 156 13.66 4.28 -12.26
N ASP A 157 13.28 5.01 -13.31
CA ASP A 157 13.64 6.42 -13.50
C ASP A 157 13.07 7.29 -12.37
N ARG A 158 11.84 7.01 -11.92
CA ARG A 158 11.26 7.68 -10.75
C ARG A 158 11.96 7.32 -9.45
N ALA A 159 12.38 6.07 -9.26
CA ALA A 159 13.13 5.64 -8.08
C ALA A 159 14.50 6.34 -8.02
N ALA A 160 15.22 6.40 -9.15
CA ALA A 160 16.47 7.14 -9.30
C ALA A 160 16.27 8.65 -9.08
N LYS A 161 15.17 9.23 -9.57
CA LYS A 161 14.82 10.63 -9.28
C LYS A 161 14.47 10.86 -7.81
N ALA A 162 13.73 9.95 -7.18
CA ALA A 162 13.33 10.04 -5.78
C ALA A 162 14.54 9.97 -4.83
N GLU A 163 15.55 9.17 -5.16
CA GLU A 163 16.84 9.16 -4.46
C GLU A 163 17.50 10.54 -4.51
N ASN A 164 17.44 11.22 -5.66
CA ASN A 164 17.98 12.57 -5.83
C ASN A 164 17.13 13.67 -5.17
N GLU A 165 15.84 13.41 -4.92
CA GLU A 165 14.89 14.31 -4.24
C GLU A 165 14.86 14.12 -2.70
N ARG A 166 15.69 13.21 -2.15
CA ARG A 166 15.74 12.96 -0.70
C ARG A 166 16.00 14.25 0.08
N ALA A 167 15.10 14.56 1.01
CA ALA A 167 15.16 15.79 1.78
C ALA A 167 14.47 15.65 3.14
N VAL A 168 14.99 16.36 4.14
CA VAL A 168 14.34 16.53 5.45
C VAL A 168 13.60 17.86 5.45
N THR A 169 12.27 17.82 5.46
CA THR A 169 11.42 19.02 5.48
C THR A 169 10.76 19.26 6.83
N ILE A 170 10.52 20.52 7.14
CA ILE A 170 9.85 20.97 8.36
C ILE A 170 8.56 21.71 7.97
N ARG A 171 7.39 21.32 8.51
CA ARG A 171 6.09 21.99 8.26
C ARG A 171 5.39 22.39 9.55
N PRO A 172 4.96 23.66 9.73
CA PRO A 172 4.22 24.08 10.93
C PRO A 172 2.92 23.29 11.17
N ALA A 173 2.57 23.10 12.44
CA ALA A 173 1.31 22.50 12.90
C ALA A 173 0.73 23.36 14.07
N PRO A 174 -0.55 23.18 14.45
CA PRO A 174 -1.16 23.88 15.59
C PRO A 174 -0.39 23.67 16.91
N ASP A 175 -0.66 24.51 17.90
CA ASP A 175 -0.09 24.41 19.26
C ASP A 175 1.43 24.45 19.35
N THR A 176 2.09 25.26 18.51
CA THR A 176 3.56 25.37 18.42
C THR A 176 4.26 24.07 17.99
N MET A 177 3.54 23.19 17.30
CA MET A 177 4.06 21.91 16.81
C MET A 177 4.54 22.03 15.36
N THR A 178 5.24 21.02 14.86
CA THR A 178 5.80 21.01 13.52
C THR A 178 6.10 19.58 13.05
N TYR A 179 5.84 19.29 11.78
CA TYR A 179 6.18 18.02 11.12
C TYR A 179 7.61 18.05 10.58
N VAL A 180 8.50 17.33 11.25
CA VAL A 180 9.71 16.70 10.70
C VAL A 180 9.46 15.22 10.89
N THR A 181 9.59 14.36 9.88
CA THR A 181 8.94 13.03 9.95
C THR A 181 9.66 12.03 10.91
N ALA A 182 9.40 12.22 12.20
CA ALA A 182 9.51 11.34 13.37
C ALA A 182 8.67 12.03 14.49
N LEU A 183 7.82 11.29 15.23
CA LEU A 183 6.98 11.91 16.26
C LEU A 183 7.79 12.14 17.54
N LEU A 184 8.17 13.39 17.82
CA LEU A 184 9.04 13.81 18.92
C LEU A 184 8.49 15.07 19.62
N PRO A 185 8.81 15.30 20.90
CA PRO A 185 8.64 16.61 21.53
C PRO A 185 9.33 17.74 20.75
N VAL A 186 8.71 18.92 20.65
CA VAL A 186 9.12 20.02 19.76
C VAL A 186 10.60 20.41 19.91
N ALA A 187 11.10 20.53 21.14
CA ALA A 187 12.49 20.91 21.40
C ALA A 187 13.49 19.88 20.82
N GLN A 188 13.14 18.59 20.88
CA GLN A 188 13.96 17.51 20.36
C GLN A 188 13.91 17.48 18.83
N GLY A 189 12.72 17.65 18.23
CA GLY A 189 12.57 17.72 16.77
C GLY A 189 13.32 18.90 16.14
N VAL A 190 13.25 20.09 16.75
CA VAL A 190 14.00 21.28 16.30
C VAL A 190 15.50 21.07 16.46
N SER A 191 15.94 20.47 17.58
CA SER A 191 17.35 20.15 17.81
C SER A 191 17.90 19.19 16.75
N VAL A 192 17.17 18.12 16.43
CA VAL A 192 17.52 17.19 15.35
C VAL A 192 17.66 17.94 14.03
N TYR A 193 16.65 18.71 13.62
CA TYR A 193 16.68 19.46 12.36
C TYR A 193 17.84 20.46 12.30
N ALA A 194 18.09 21.22 13.37
CA ALA A 194 19.17 22.20 13.44
C ALA A 194 20.56 21.51 13.36
N ALA A 195 20.70 20.33 13.94
CA ALA A 195 21.92 19.55 13.87
C ALA A 195 22.21 19.06 12.44
N LEU A 196 21.19 18.57 11.73
CA LEU A 196 21.29 18.19 10.31
C LEU A 196 21.57 19.41 9.42
N ARG A 197 20.88 20.52 9.69
CA ARG A 197 21.03 21.78 8.97
C ARG A 197 22.46 22.28 9.01
N ARG A 198 23.09 22.23 10.20
CA ARG A 198 24.46 22.70 10.42
C ARG A 198 25.47 21.92 9.57
N GLU A 199 25.33 20.60 9.51
CA GLU A 199 26.18 19.74 8.68
C GLU A 199 26.04 20.09 7.20
N ALA A 200 24.80 20.32 6.76
CA ALA A 200 24.54 20.73 5.38
C ALA A 200 25.03 22.13 5.04
N ASP A 201 25.12 23.04 6.01
CA ASP A 201 25.67 24.39 5.83
C ASP A 201 27.21 24.38 5.76
N THR A 202 27.87 23.32 6.24
CA THR A 202 29.34 23.16 6.21
C THR A 202 29.86 22.22 5.12
N CYS A 203 28.98 21.47 4.46
CA CYS A 203 29.33 20.52 3.41
C CYS A 203 29.46 21.20 2.04
N ALA A 204 30.59 20.98 1.34
CA ALA A 204 30.93 21.63 0.07
C ALA A 204 31.27 20.62 -1.05
N ASP A 205 30.64 19.45 -1.03
CA ASP A 205 30.95 18.34 -1.94
C ASP A 205 30.00 18.23 -3.15
N GLY A 206 29.20 19.28 -3.41
CA GLY A 206 28.30 19.37 -4.54
C GLY A 206 26.92 18.73 -4.35
N ARG A 207 26.66 18.05 -3.22
CA ARG A 207 25.32 17.57 -2.86
C ARG A 207 24.39 18.72 -2.48
N SER A 208 23.08 18.57 -2.74
CA SER A 208 22.10 19.57 -2.32
C SER A 208 21.96 19.59 -0.80
N ARG A 209 21.55 20.75 -0.24
CA ARG A 209 21.32 20.91 1.20
C ARG A 209 20.39 19.83 1.77
N GLY A 210 19.37 19.43 1.01
CA GLY A 210 18.44 18.37 1.40
C GLY A 210 19.07 16.98 1.45
N GLN A 211 19.96 16.67 0.50
CA GLN A 211 20.70 15.41 0.43
C GLN A 211 21.65 15.28 1.62
N VAL A 212 22.45 16.31 1.93
CA VAL A 212 23.37 16.28 3.07
C VAL A 212 22.61 16.11 4.39
N MET A 213 21.48 16.80 4.56
CA MET A 213 20.65 16.65 5.76
C MET A 213 20.09 15.23 5.92
N ALA A 214 19.67 14.60 4.82
CA ALA A 214 19.14 13.24 4.83
C ALA A 214 20.25 12.21 5.14
N ASP A 215 21.41 12.36 4.49
CA ASP A 215 22.55 11.46 4.66
C ASP A 215 23.11 11.56 6.10
N THR A 216 23.23 12.77 6.64
CA THR A 216 23.65 13.02 8.04
C THR A 216 22.68 12.39 9.05
N LEU A 217 21.37 12.40 8.75
CA LEU A 217 20.37 11.78 9.62
C LEU A 217 20.56 10.27 9.66
N VAL A 218 20.75 9.65 8.49
CA VAL A 218 21.01 8.21 8.38
C VAL A 218 22.27 7.83 9.14
N GLU A 219 23.35 8.60 8.96
CA GLU A 219 24.62 8.35 9.62
C GLU A 219 24.50 8.41 11.15
N ARG A 220 23.90 9.47 11.68
CA ARG A 220 23.77 9.66 13.13
C ARG A 220 22.80 8.67 13.79
N VAL A 221 21.80 8.17 13.07
CA VAL A 221 20.84 7.18 13.61
C VAL A 221 21.37 5.76 13.53
N THR A 222 22.12 5.41 12.48
CA THR A 222 22.59 4.03 12.26
C THR A 222 24.03 3.81 12.72
N GLY A 223 24.80 4.87 12.97
CA GLY A 223 26.23 4.82 13.27
C GLY A 223 27.09 4.38 12.09
N ARG A 224 26.56 4.44 10.86
CA ARG A 224 27.23 4.02 9.63
C ARG A 224 27.17 5.14 8.60
N ASP A 225 28.27 5.38 7.89
CA ASP A 225 28.30 6.34 6.78
C ASP A 225 27.20 6.01 5.76
N ALA A 226 26.47 7.03 5.29
CA ALA A 226 25.38 6.87 4.33
C ALA A 226 25.83 6.30 2.98
N ALA A 227 27.12 6.39 2.65
CA ALA A 227 27.72 5.78 1.46
C ALA A 227 27.95 4.27 1.60
N VAL A 228 27.82 3.70 2.81
CA VAL A 228 27.96 2.27 3.05
C VAL A 228 26.61 1.57 2.91
N PRO A 229 26.49 0.52 2.09
CA PRO A 229 25.25 -0.26 1.96
C PRO A 229 24.73 -0.73 3.31
N MET A 230 23.43 -0.52 3.55
CA MET A 230 22.79 -0.96 4.79
C MET A 230 22.60 -2.48 4.75
N PRO A 231 22.87 -3.20 5.85
CA PRO A 231 22.52 -4.61 5.96
C PRO A 231 21.00 -4.70 5.99
N ILE A 232 20.39 -4.98 4.84
CA ILE A 232 18.97 -5.23 4.69
C ILE A 232 18.71 -6.63 5.27
N ALA A 233 18.75 -6.75 6.60
CA ALA A 233 18.07 -7.82 7.32
C ALA A 233 16.55 -7.53 7.31
N VAL A 234 16.01 -7.19 6.15
CA VAL A 234 14.58 -6.92 5.98
C VAL A 234 14.01 -8.14 5.29
N ASN A 235 12.85 -8.58 5.75
CA ASN A 235 12.13 -9.73 5.19
C ASN A 235 11.66 -9.39 3.77
N LEU A 236 12.61 -9.31 2.83
CA LEU A 236 12.42 -9.08 1.42
C LEU A 236 11.90 -10.36 0.79
N VAL A 237 10.77 -10.27 0.10
CA VAL A 237 10.16 -11.40 -0.61
C VAL A 237 10.25 -11.12 -2.10
N LEU A 238 10.95 -11.99 -2.83
CA LEU A 238 11.03 -11.98 -4.29
C LEU A 238 11.14 -13.41 -4.81
N THR A 239 10.76 -13.63 -6.07
CA THR A 239 10.97 -14.91 -6.75
C THR A 239 12.44 -15.08 -7.12
N ASP A 240 12.86 -16.32 -7.34
CA ASP A 240 14.19 -16.65 -7.83
C ASP A 240 14.44 -16.12 -9.25
N GLU A 241 13.45 -16.15 -10.14
CA GLU A 241 13.55 -15.48 -11.45
C GLU A 241 13.76 -13.96 -11.32
N THR A 242 13.02 -13.29 -10.43
CA THR A 242 13.23 -11.85 -10.15
C THR A 242 14.63 -11.59 -9.58
N LEU A 243 15.13 -12.48 -8.72
CA LEU A 243 16.46 -12.36 -8.12
C LEU A 243 17.58 -12.56 -9.15
N LEU A 244 17.45 -13.57 -10.01
CA LEU A 244 18.44 -13.96 -11.02
C LEU A 244 18.33 -13.16 -12.32
N GLY A 245 17.35 -12.26 -12.42
CA GLY A 245 17.14 -11.39 -13.58
C GLY A 245 16.35 -12.05 -14.73
N GLY A 246 15.74 -13.21 -14.49
CA GLY A 246 14.85 -13.88 -15.45
C GLY A 246 13.44 -13.27 -15.53
N ALA A 247 13.06 -12.43 -14.55
CA ALA A 247 11.78 -11.73 -14.53
C ALA A 247 11.89 -10.33 -13.88
N ASP A 248 10.93 -9.46 -14.18
CA ASP A 248 10.81 -8.10 -13.61
C ASP A 248 9.63 -7.94 -12.65
N ALA A 249 9.16 -9.06 -12.10
CA ALA A 249 8.08 -9.08 -11.12
C ALA A 249 8.51 -8.34 -9.83
N PRO A 250 7.67 -7.45 -9.26
CA PRO A 250 8.05 -6.62 -8.11
C PRO A 250 8.34 -7.44 -6.85
N ALA A 251 9.24 -6.94 -6.00
CA ALA A 251 9.57 -7.53 -4.71
C ALA A 251 8.84 -6.81 -3.57
N ASP A 252 8.60 -7.47 -2.43
CA ASP A 252 7.94 -6.87 -1.26
C ASP A 252 8.91 -6.69 -0.08
N ILE A 253 8.97 -5.47 0.47
CA ILE A 253 9.68 -5.17 1.71
C ILE A 253 8.68 -5.13 2.86
N ALA A 254 8.81 -6.06 3.81
CA ALA A 254 7.94 -6.11 4.99
C ALA A 254 7.86 -4.76 5.72
N GLY A 255 6.64 -4.21 5.81
CA GLY A 255 6.35 -2.94 6.47
C GLY A 255 6.41 -1.72 5.55
N TYR A 256 7.07 -1.82 4.39
CA TYR A 256 7.14 -0.77 3.37
C TYR A 256 6.17 -1.05 2.18
N GLY A 257 6.10 -2.29 1.73
CA GLY A 257 5.28 -2.72 0.57
C GLY A 257 6.12 -3.00 -0.68
N PRO A 258 5.50 -3.00 -1.88
CA PRO A 258 6.18 -3.39 -3.11
C PRO A 258 7.24 -2.37 -3.56
N ILE A 259 8.35 -2.90 -4.08
CA ILE A 259 9.47 -2.21 -4.71
C ILE A 259 9.77 -2.82 -6.10
N PRO A 260 10.39 -2.05 -7.02
CA PRO A 260 10.78 -2.57 -8.33
C PRO A 260 11.83 -3.68 -8.22
N ALA A 261 11.75 -4.67 -9.13
CA ALA A 261 12.68 -5.79 -9.22
C ALA A 261 14.15 -5.36 -9.26
N ALA A 262 14.47 -4.37 -10.10
CA ALA A 262 15.83 -3.84 -10.24
C ALA A 262 16.38 -3.24 -8.93
N VAL A 263 15.54 -2.51 -8.17
CA VAL A 263 15.91 -1.93 -6.87
C VAL A 263 16.17 -3.04 -5.86
N ALA A 264 15.32 -4.08 -5.85
CA ALA A 264 15.49 -5.24 -4.97
C ALA A 264 16.80 -6.00 -5.27
N ARG A 265 17.13 -6.19 -6.56
CA ARG A 265 18.38 -6.83 -6.99
C ARG A 265 19.62 -6.02 -6.59
N ALA A 266 19.60 -4.71 -6.80
CA ALA A 266 20.69 -3.82 -6.39
C ALA A 266 20.92 -3.90 -4.87
N MET A 267 19.85 -3.80 -4.09
CA MET A 267 19.88 -3.98 -2.62
C MET A 267 20.51 -5.31 -2.19
N VAL A 268 20.18 -6.42 -2.87
CA VAL A 268 20.78 -7.73 -2.58
C VAL A 268 22.26 -7.75 -2.97
N ALA A 269 22.61 -7.32 -4.19
CA ALA A 269 23.99 -7.30 -4.69
C ALA A 269 24.93 -6.49 -3.78
N ASP A 270 24.50 -5.29 -3.39
CA ASP A 270 25.28 -4.40 -2.52
C ASP A 270 25.50 -5.01 -1.12
N SER A 271 24.54 -5.80 -0.63
CA SER A 271 24.63 -6.46 0.68
C SER A 271 25.48 -7.74 0.68
N VAL A 272 25.55 -8.47 -0.44
CA VAL A 272 26.37 -9.70 -0.58
C VAL A 272 27.86 -9.38 -0.64
N GLY A 273 28.23 -8.18 -1.13
CA GLY A 273 29.61 -7.69 -1.17
C GLY A 273 30.20 -7.27 0.19
N ASP A 274 29.35 -7.04 1.20
CA ASP A 274 29.79 -6.56 2.52
C ASP A 274 29.86 -7.70 3.55
N ARG A 275 31.09 -8.06 3.96
CA ARG A 275 31.35 -9.08 5.01
C ARG A 275 30.77 -8.73 6.39
N ARG A 276 30.37 -7.47 6.63
CA ARG A 276 29.71 -7.02 7.87
C ARG A 276 28.18 -7.07 7.78
N SER A 277 27.64 -7.33 6.60
CA SER A 277 26.20 -7.43 6.37
C SER A 277 25.73 -8.85 6.61
N LEU A 278 25.05 -9.06 7.75
CA LEU A 278 24.39 -10.33 8.11
C LEU A 278 23.09 -10.52 7.30
N ALA A 279 23.18 -10.49 5.97
CA ALA A 279 22.04 -10.73 5.09
C ALA A 279 21.63 -12.21 5.17
N THR A 280 20.75 -12.56 6.10
CA THR A 280 20.13 -13.89 6.15
C THR A 280 19.02 -13.99 5.11
N LEU A 281 19.32 -14.56 3.95
CA LEU A 281 18.32 -14.94 2.96
C LEU A 281 17.53 -16.16 3.49
N ARG A 282 16.22 -16.03 3.67
CA ARG A 282 15.37 -17.12 4.19
C ARG A 282 14.31 -17.47 3.14
N ARG A 283 14.42 -18.66 2.54
CA ARG A 283 13.44 -19.17 1.56
C ARG A 283 12.12 -19.44 2.27
N LEU A 284 11.06 -18.75 1.84
CA LEU A 284 9.68 -19.00 2.26
C LEU A 284 8.91 -19.39 1.00
N TYR A 285 8.35 -20.60 0.98
CA TYR A 285 7.59 -21.12 -0.16
C TYR A 285 6.18 -20.51 -0.17
N ALA A 286 5.79 -19.92 -1.31
CA ALA A 286 4.45 -19.40 -1.59
C ALA A 286 3.70 -20.35 -2.54
N HIS A 287 2.37 -20.41 -2.42
CA HIS A 287 1.54 -21.21 -3.32
C HIS A 287 1.65 -20.67 -4.76
N PRO A 288 1.95 -21.49 -5.78
CA PRO A 288 2.39 -20.99 -7.07
C PRO A 288 1.35 -20.14 -7.82
N ALA A 289 0.07 -20.51 -7.75
CA ALA A 289 -1.00 -19.78 -8.44
C ALA A 289 -1.50 -18.53 -7.68
N ALA A 290 -1.34 -18.48 -6.36
CA ALA A 290 -2.01 -17.48 -5.50
C ALA A 290 -1.07 -16.60 -4.69
N GLY A 291 0.22 -16.95 -4.61
CA GLY A 291 1.21 -16.24 -3.80
C GLY A 291 0.97 -16.33 -2.28
N ALA A 292 0.10 -17.22 -1.80
CA ALA A 292 -0.25 -17.38 -0.39
C ALA A 292 0.79 -18.23 0.40
N LEU A 293 1.00 -17.95 1.69
CA LEU A 293 1.87 -18.77 2.55
C LEU A 293 1.07 -19.94 3.17
N VAL A 294 1.65 -21.15 3.19
CA VAL A 294 0.89 -22.43 3.16
C VAL A 294 0.82 -23.24 4.48
N ALA A 295 0.91 -22.59 5.65
CA ALA A 295 0.56 -23.08 7.01
C ALA A 295 1.67 -23.64 7.95
N MET A 296 1.33 -23.65 9.27
CA MET A 296 2.08 -24.18 10.42
C MET A 296 1.12 -24.33 11.64
N GLU A 297 1.30 -25.33 12.51
CA GLU A 297 0.42 -25.61 13.67
C GLU A 297 1.18 -25.71 15.03
N SER A 298 0.48 -25.49 16.16
CA SER A 298 1.02 -25.57 17.53
C SER A 298 -0.03 -25.99 18.57
N ARG A 299 0.40 -26.70 19.63
CA ARG A 299 -0.44 -27.06 20.81
C ARG A 299 -0.42 -26.02 21.94
N ALA A 300 0.35 -24.94 21.81
CA ALA A 300 0.47 -23.90 22.85
C ALA A 300 -0.68 -22.88 22.79
N ARG A 301 -1.07 -22.29 23.93
CA ARG A 301 -2.04 -21.17 23.96
C ARG A 301 -1.52 -19.94 23.19
N LEU A 302 -0.26 -19.58 23.38
CA LEU A 302 0.37 -18.47 22.67
C LEU A 302 0.97 -18.95 21.35
N PHE A 303 0.92 -18.13 20.30
CA PHE A 303 1.57 -18.41 19.03
C PHE A 303 3.10 -18.49 19.23
N PRO A 304 3.74 -19.66 19.02
CA PRO A 304 5.19 -19.78 19.10
C PRO A 304 5.89 -18.87 18.09
N ARG A 305 7.17 -18.52 18.33
CA ARG A 305 7.90 -17.54 17.50
C ARG A 305 7.82 -17.80 15.99
N GLY A 306 7.93 -19.06 15.56
CA GLY A 306 7.82 -19.44 14.14
C GLY A 306 6.45 -19.12 13.56
N LEU A 307 5.38 -19.55 14.25
CA LEU A 307 4.00 -19.34 13.83
C LEU A 307 3.58 -17.87 13.90
N ALA A 308 3.99 -17.15 14.95
CA ALA A 308 3.74 -15.71 15.07
C ALA A 308 4.42 -14.91 13.95
N ARG A 309 5.62 -15.33 13.53
CA ARG A 309 6.34 -14.75 12.38
C ARG A 309 5.65 -15.09 11.07
N PHE A 310 5.19 -16.34 10.90
CA PHE A 310 4.38 -16.75 9.75
C PHE A 310 3.12 -15.89 9.60
N ILE A 311 2.33 -15.73 10.66
CA ILE A 311 1.10 -14.91 10.66
C ILE A 311 1.43 -13.45 10.33
N ALA A 312 2.48 -12.89 10.97
CA ALA A 312 2.91 -11.52 10.69
C ALA A 312 3.30 -11.31 9.23
N LEU A 313 3.97 -12.31 8.66
CA LEU A 313 4.30 -12.30 7.26
C LEU A 313 3.00 -12.37 6.45
N ARG A 314 2.23 -13.45 6.54
CA ARG A 314 1.00 -13.64 5.75
C ARG A 314 0.09 -12.42 5.77
N ASP A 315 -0.11 -11.82 6.95
CA ASP A 315 -1.12 -10.77 7.14
C ASP A 315 -0.61 -9.37 6.83
N GLN A 316 0.70 -9.10 6.99
CA GLN A 316 1.41 -7.83 6.77
C GLN A 316 0.92 -6.63 7.63
N ARG A 317 -0.38 -6.37 7.65
CA ARG A 317 -1.10 -5.32 8.39
C ARG A 317 -2.24 -5.93 9.21
N CYS A 318 -2.90 -5.10 10.00
CA CYS A 318 -4.10 -5.48 10.74
C CYS A 318 -5.14 -6.11 9.80
N ARG A 319 -5.68 -7.27 10.15
CA ARG A 319 -6.68 -8.00 9.34
C ARG A 319 -8.11 -7.60 9.62
N THR A 320 -8.36 -6.74 10.60
CA THR A 320 -9.67 -6.09 10.74
C THR A 320 -9.96 -5.28 9.47
N PRO A 321 -11.13 -5.47 8.83
CA PRO A 321 -11.46 -4.86 7.55
C PRO A 321 -11.19 -3.35 7.57
N TYR A 322 -10.54 -2.87 6.51
CA TYR A 322 -10.19 -1.46 6.30
C TYR A 322 -9.13 -0.87 7.25
N CYS A 323 -8.58 -1.65 8.20
CA CYS A 323 -7.53 -1.18 9.11
C CYS A 323 -6.14 -1.51 8.58
N ASP A 324 -5.29 -0.51 8.31
CA ASP A 324 -3.90 -0.71 7.83
C ASP A 324 -2.82 -0.53 8.90
N ALA A 325 -3.22 -0.54 10.17
CA ALA A 325 -2.28 -0.37 11.27
C ALA A 325 -1.27 -1.54 11.34
N PRO A 326 -0.02 -1.31 11.77
CA PRO A 326 0.94 -2.38 11.99
C PRO A 326 0.43 -3.45 12.94
N ILE A 327 0.75 -4.71 12.65
CA ILE A 327 0.40 -5.85 13.51
C ILE A 327 1.14 -5.69 14.86
N ARG A 328 0.37 -5.61 15.94
CA ARG A 328 0.89 -5.62 17.32
C ARG A 328 0.55 -6.92 18.04
N HIS A 329 -0.61 -7.50 17.75
CA HIS A 329 -1.07 -8.78 18.30
C HIS A 329 -1.22 -9.81 17.19
N ARG A 330 -0.89 -11.06 17.51
CA ARG A 330 -1.30 -12.24 16.74
C ARG A 330 -2.23 -12.99 17.67
N ASP A 331 -3.48 -13.07 17.29
CA ASP A 331 -4.54 -13.54 18.16
C ASP A 331 -5.52 -14.41 17.38
N HIS A 332 -6.27 -15.25 18.08
CA HIS A 332 -7.15 -16.23 17.46
C HIS A 332 -8.43 -15.60 16.92
N ALA A 333 -8.95 -16.11 15.80
CA ALA A 333 -10.24 -15.74 15.24
C ALA A 333 -11.36 -16.28 16.13
N GLN A 334 -11.37 -17.60 16.31
CA GLN A 334 -12.08 -18.25 17.41
C GLN A 334 -11.18 -18.20 18.65
N PRO A 335 -11.59 -17.52 19.74
CA PRO A 335 -10.77 -17.40 20.95
C PRO A 335 -10.31 -18.76 21.48
N TRP A 336 -9.06 -18.83 21.95
CA TRP A 336 -8.53 -20.05 22.57
C TRP A 336 -9.37 -20.50 23.79
N ALA A 337 -9.91 -19.54 24.55
CA ALA A 337 -10.78 -19.82 25.69
C ALA A 337 -12.08 -20.54 25.29
N ASP A 338 -12.53 -20.34 24.04
CA ASP A 338 -13.72 -20.96 23.47
C ASP A 338 -13.38 -22.20 22.61
N GLY A 339 -12.20 -22.79 22.86
CA GLY A 339 -11.73 -24.00 22.18
C GLY A 339 -11.05 -23.77 20.82
N GLY A 340 -10.77 -22.52 20.43
CA GLY A 340 -10.09 -22.23 19.18
C GLY A 340 -8.64 -22.77 19.13
N PRO A 341 -8.24 -23.51 18.08
CA PRO A 341 -6.90 -24.10 18.01
C PRO A 341 -5.84 -23.06 17.67
N THR A 342 -4.60 -23.26 18.13
CA THR A 342 -3.47 -22.35 17.81
C THR A 342 -2.79 -22.77 16.50
N THR A 343 -3.41 -22.42 15.39
CA THR A 343 -2.94 -22.75 14.04
C THR A 343 -2.73 -21.49 13.20
N ALA A 344 -2.03 -21.63 12.08
CA ALA A 344 -1.97 -20.57 11.08
C ALA A 344 -3.38 -20.13 10.66
N ASP A 345 -4.28 -21.08 10.45
CA ASP A 345 -5.63 -20.80 9.93
C ASP A 345 -6.50 -20.04 10.92
N ASN A 346 -6.47 -20.38 12.21
CA ASN A 346 -7.22 -19.67 13.23
C ASN A 346 -6.51 -18.38 13.71
N GLY A 347 -5.22 -18.20 13.42
CA GLY A 347 -4.49 -17.00 13.80
C GLY A 347 -4.67 -15.83 12.84
N LEU A 348 -4.71 -14.60 13.34
CA LEU A 348 -4.64 -13.38 12.53
C LEU A 348 -3.84 -12.27 13.22
N GLY A 349 -3.19 -11.44 12.41
CA GLY A 349 -2.50 -10.25 12.83
C GLY A 349 -3.44 -9.06 12.99
N CYS A 350 -3.48 -8.45 14.17
CA CYS A 350 -4.26 -7.25 14.46
C CYS A 350 -3.39 -6.15 15.08
N CYS A 351 -3.79 -4.89 14.90
CA CYS A 351 -3.31 -3.81 15.76
C CYS A 351 -3.93 -3.95 17.16
N GLU A 352 -3.36 -3.25 18.14
CA GLU A 352 -3.81 -3.31 19.54
C GLU A 352 -5.28 -2.94 19.70
N ARG A 353 -5.69 -1.78 19.18
CA ARG A 353 -7.09 -1.31 19.26
C ARG A 353 -8.07 -2.29 18.65
N CYS A 354 -7.81 -2.77 17.44
CA CYS A 354 -8.70 -3.70 16.75
C CYS A 354 -8.71 -5.07 17.41
N ASN A 355 -7.59 -5.52 17.97
CA ASN A 355 -7.53 -6.75 18.75
C ASN A 355 -8.43 -6.67 19.98
N TYR A 356 -8.39 -5.57 20.71
CA TYR A 356 -9.27 -5.38 21.88
C TYR A 356 -10.74 -5.22 21.49
N ALA A 357 -11.01 -4.49 20.40
CA ALA A 357 -12.38 -4.32 19.92
C ALA A 357 -13.04 -5.65 19.55
N LYS A 358 -12.34 -6.55 18.84
CA LYS A 358 -12.89 -7.86 18.46
C LYS A 358 -13.13 -8.82 19.64
N GLN A 359 -12.57 -8.54 20.82
CA GLN A 359 -12.77 -9.33 22.04
C GLN A 359 -13.99 -8.84 22.84
N ALA A 360 -14.60 -7.71 22.45
CA ALA A 360 -15.81 -7.22 23.09
C ALA A 360 -17.01 -8.15 22.79
N ALA A 361 -17.95 -8.23 23.74
CA ALA A 361 -19.12 -9.08 23.63
C ALA A 361 -19.90 -8.82 22.32
N GLY A 362 -20.32 -9.90 21.66
CA GLY A 362 -21.08 -9.86 20.40
C GLY A 362 -20.22 -9.84 19.13
N TRP A 363 -18.94 -9.50 19.21
CA TRP A 363 -18.02 -9.68 18.07
C TRP A 363 -17.75 -11.17 17.84
N ARG A 364 -17.71 -11.58 16.57
CA ARG A 364 -17.27 -12.92 16.16
C ARG A 364 -16.32 -12.79 14.99
N VAL A 365 -15.25 -13.58 14.99
CA VAL A 365 -14.32 -13.64 13.86
C VAL A 365 -14.19 -15.10 13.44
N ARG A 366 -14.37 -15.35 12.15
CA ARG A 366 -14.16 -16.66 11.53
C ARG A 366 -13.09 -16.52 10.47
N THR A 367 -12.31 -17.57 10.27
CA THR A 367 -11.34 -17.63 9.19
C THR A 367 -11.61 -18.84 8.32
N GLN A 368 -11.25 -18.70 7.05
CA GLN A 368 -11.41 -19.73 6.03
C GLN A 368 -10.23 -19.63 5.07
N VAL A 369 -9.84 -20.77 4.50
CA VAL A 369 -8.81 -20.85 3.46
C VAL A 369 -9.52 -21.36 2.22
N ASP A 370 -9.46 -20.60 1.13
CA ASP A 370 -10.08 -21.00 -0.13
C ASP A 370 -9.24 -22.02 -0.91
N GLU A 371 -9.75 -22.48 -2.05
CA GLU A 371 -9.09 -23.44 -2.96
C GLU A 371 -7.74 -22.95 -3.48
N ASN A 372 -7.52 -21.63 -3.45
CA ASN A 372 -6.27 -20.98 -3.83
C ASN A 372 -5.31 -20.82 -2.64
N HIS A 373 -5.61 -21.41 -1.49
CA HIS A 373 -4.88 -21.27 -0.23
C HIS A 373 -4.85 -19.83 0.32
N THR A 374 -5.78 -18.95 -0.10
CA THR A 374 -5.87 -17.60 0.43
C THR A 374 -6.63 -17.60 1.76
N HIS A 375 -5.96 -17.10 2.79
CA HIS A 375 -6.55 -16.97 4.13
C HIS A 375 -7.47 -15.75 4.22
N THR A 376 -8.76 -15.97 4.43
CA THR A 376 -9.78 -14.92 4.56
C THR A 376 -10.36 -14.92 5.97
N ALA A 377 -10.51 -13.73 6.56
CA ALA A 377 -11.14 -13.51 7.85
C ALA A 377 -12.49 -12.79 7.64
N GLU A 378 -13.53 -13.29 8.29
CA GLU A 378 -14.88 -12.74 8.31
C GLU A 378 -15.19 -12.26 9.74
N PHE A 379 -15.50 -10.97 9.87
CA PHE A 379 -15.78 -10.30 11.13
C PHE A 379 -17.27 -9.99 11.19
N THR A 380 -17.96 -10.58 12.16
CA THR A 380 -19.33 -10.21 12.52
C THR A 380 -19.30 -9.25 13.70
N THR A 381 -19.89 -8.06 13.55
CA THR A 381 -20.05 -7.09 14.63
C THR A 381 -21.14 -7.56 15.62
N PRO A 382 -21.22 -6.96 16.83
CA PRO A 382 -22.31 -7.24 17.77
C PRO A 382 -23.70 -7.01 17.19
N THR A 383 -23.80 -6.14 16.18
CA THR A 383 -25.05 -5.84 15.46
C THR A 383 -25.37 -6.80 14.31
N GLY A 384 -24.58 -7.87 14.15
CA GLY A 384 -24.81 -8.88 13.10
C GLY A 384 -24.24 -8.52 11.71
N HIS A 385 -23.73 -7.31 11.48
CA HIS A 385 -23.08 -6.97 10.21
C HIS A 385 -21.80 -7.76 10.01
N THR A 386 -21.58 -8.20 8.77
CA THR A 386 -20.44 -9.05 8.41
C THR A 386 -19.54 -8.35 7.41
N TYR A 387 -18.24 -8.40 7.67
CA TYR A 387 -17.20 -7.77 6.87
C TYR A 387 -16.06 -8.76 6.62
N ARG A 388 -15.46 -8.73 5.44
CA ARG A 388 -14.40 -9.68 5.07
C ARG A 388 -13.05 -8.98 4.93
N SER A 389 -11.98 -9.75 5.12
CA SER A 389 -10.60 -9.34 4.84
C SER A 389 -9.83 -10.55 4.34
N GLY A 390 -9.40 -10.56 3.08
CA GLY A 390 -8.48 -11.58 2.54
C GLY A 390 -7.02 -11.28 2.87
N ALA A 391 -6.16 -12.30 3.00
CA ALA A 391 -4.73 -12.10 3.13
C ALA A 391 -4.20 -11.51 1.82
N PRO A 392 -3.28 -10.54 1.86
CA PRO A 392 -2.67 -10.06 0.62
C PRO A 392 -1.82 -11.18 -0.02
N PRO A 393 -1.83 -11.33 -1.35
CA PRO A 393 -0.86 -12.19 -2.04
C PRO A 393 0.56 -11.69 -1.74
N ARG A 394 1.52 -12.61 -1.53
CA ARG A 394 2.91 -12.25 -1.16
C ARG A 394 3.91 -12.27 -2.30
N ALA A 395 3.54 -12.84 -3.43
CA ALA A 395 4.34 -12.81 -4.65
C ALA A 395 3.38 -12.57 -5.82
N PRO A 396 3.84 -11.94 -6.92
CA PRO A 396 3.16 -12.10 -8.20
C PRO A 396 3.02 -13.60 -8.50
N ALA A 397 1.93 -14.00 -9.15
CA ALA A 397 1.68 -15.39 -9.53
C ALA A 397 2.98 -16.00 -10.07
N ILE A 398 3.46 -17.06 -9.41
CA ILE A 398 4.67 -17.75 -9.85
C ILE A 398 4.25 -18.44 -11.14
N THR A 399 4.86 -18.04 -12.26
CA THR A 399 4.66 -18.76 -13.51
C THR A 399 5.36 -20.10 -13.32
N VAL A 400 4.60 -21.16 -13.04
CA VAL A 400 5.18 -22.48 -12.79
C VAL A 400 5.85 -22.94 -14.09
N SER A 401 7.17 -22.89 -14.12
CA SER A 401 7.94 -23.45 -15.23
C SER A 401 7.81 -24.97 -15.18
N GLU A 402 7.31 -25.58 -16.26
CA GLU A 402 7.30 -27.04 -16.41
C GLU A 402 8.69 -27.66 -16.22
N VAL A 403 9.75 -26.87 -16.49
CA VAL A 403 11.14 -27.26 -16.31
C VAL A 403 11.49 -27.43 -14.84
N GLU A 404 11.00 -26.56 -13.96
CA GLU A 404 11.28 -26.61 -12.52
C GLU A 404 10.60 -27.83 -11.86
N LEU A 405 9.38 -28.16 -12.30
CA LEU A 405 8.66 -29.36 -11.87
C LEU A 405 9.40 -30.64 -12.29
N ARG A 406 9.98 -30.65 -13.51
CA ARG A 406 10.79 -31.76 -14.01
C ARG A 406 12.14 -31.87 -13.28
N ILE A 407 12.79 -30.76 -12.98
CA ILE A 407 14.06 -30.73 -12.22
C ILE A 407 13.82 -31.17 -10.78
N GLY A 408 12.75 -30.70 -10.13
CA GLY A 408 12.38 -31.13 -8.77
C GLY A 408 12.08 -32.62 -8.67
N VAL A 409 11.35 -33.18 -9.64
CA VAL A 409 11.10 -34.62 -9.74
C VAL A 409 12.38 -35.41 -10.02
N ALA A 410 13.28 -34.89 -10.86
CA ALA A 410 14.57 -35.54 -11.15
C ALA A 410 15.51 -35.55 -9.94
N LEU A 411 15.60 -34.44 -9.20
CA LEU A 411 16.41 -34.34 -7.99
C LEU A 411 15.85 -35.22 -6.86
N ALA A 412 14.53 -35.29 -6.69
CA ALA A 412 13.90 -36.18 -5.71
C ALA A 412 14.11 -37.68 -6.05
N ARG A 413 14.21 -38.03 -7.34
CA ARG A 413 14.51 -39.39 -7.81
C ARG A 413 15.99 -39.77 -7.73
N HIS A 414 16.90 -38.81 -7.59
CA HIS A 414 18.33 -39.04 -7.40
C HIS A 414 18.79 -38.91 -5.94
N ALA A 415 17.90 -38.47 -5.05
CA ALA A 415 18.14 -38.40 -3.61
C ALA A 415 17.56 -39.61 -2.82
N ALA A 416 16.93 -40.56 -3.54
CA ALA A 416 16.52 -41.88 -3.05
C ALA A 416 17.38 -42.94 -3.72
#